data_AF-A0A0E3SR98-F1
#
_entry.id   AF-A0A0E3SR98-F1
#
_cell.length_a   1.000
_cell.length_b   1.000
_cell.length_c   1.000
_cell.angle_alpha   90.00
_cell.angle_beta   90.00
_cell.angle_gamma   90.00
#
_symmetry.space_group_name_H-M   'P 1'
#
loop_
_entity.id
_entity.type
_entity.pdbx_description
1 polymer ?
#
loop_
_entity_poly.entity_id
_entity_poly.type
_entity_poly.pdbx_seq_one_letter_code
_entity_poly.pdbx_strand_id
1 'polypeptide(L)'
;MLMHVVNVNKDVLKANNEIAQSNRKLLIRNRVFTMNIMGAIGSGKTTLIEEAINALGDHYRIAVIAGDVVAEMDASRFERLGVRTVAANTGRECHLDARLVERSLADLDLKNIDILFIENVGNLICPVDYKLGERVRVVIVSVSEGDDTVMKHPMIFKSSDLAIVNKVDISEAVDADPAKMKADIKQLKPSIPVLLTSKNDRISIDRWIEYIESYIEE
;
A
#
# COMPACT_ATOMS: atom_id res chain seq x y z
N MET A 1 -17.67 -36.47 23.27
CA MET A 1 -18.04 -35.37 22.34
C MET A 1 -16.85 -34.43 22.31
N LEU A 2 -16.00 -34.53 21.28
CA LEU A 2 -14.83 -33.66 21.13
C LEU A 2 -15.34 -32.24 20.87
N MET A 3 -15.12 -31.33 21.82
CA MET A 3 -15.34 -29.90 21.62
C MET A 3 -14.43 -29.45 20.48
N HIS A 4 -15.01 -29.16 19.31
CA HIS A 4 -14.33 -28.38 18.28
C HIS A 4 -14.08 -26.99 18.85
N VAL A 5 -12.85 -26.74 19.32
CA VAL A 5 -12.39 -25.39 19.67
C VAL A 5 -12.19 -24.65 18.35
N VAL A 6 -13.21 -23.91 17.92
CA VAL A 6 -13.13 -23.00 16.77
C VAL A 6 -12.23 -21.85 17.16
N ASN A 7 -11.06 -21.76 16.53
CA ASN A 7 -10.16 -20.63 16.71
C ASN A 7 -10.51 -19.57 15.67
N VAL A 8 -11.58 -18.82 15.94
CA VAL A 8 -12.27 -17.92 15.00
C VAL A 8 -11.31 -17.04 14.20
N ASN A 9 -10.26 -16.51 14.82
CA ASN A 9 -9.27 -15.67 14.12
C ASN A 9 -8.48 -16.43 13.04
N LYS A 10 -8.12 -17.69 13.29
CA LYS A 10 -7.42 -18.51 12.29
C LYS A 10 -8.31 -18.84 11.10
N ASP A 11 -9.59 -19.07 11.35
CA ASP A 11 -10.55 -19.38 10.28
C ASP A 11 -10.85 -18.15 9.40
N VAL A 12 -10.94 -16.96 9.99
CA VAL A 12 -11.09 -15.69 9.26
C VAL A 12 -9.88 -15.43 8.35
N LEU A 13 -8.65 -15.52 8.89
CA LEU A 13 -7.45 -15.29 8.09
C LEU A 13 -7.26 -16.35 6.99
N LYS A 14 -7.66 -17.60 7.26
CA LYS A 14 -7.65 -18.66 6.25
C LYS A 14 -8.61 -18.34 5.10
N ALA A 15 -9.86 -17.97 5.41
CA ALA A 15 -10.84 -17.58 4.41
C ALA A 15 -10.36 -16.36 3.59
N ASN A 16 -9.81 -15.34 4.26
CA ASN A 16 -9.21 -14.19 3.57
C ASN A 16 -8.10 -14.62 2.61
N ASN A 17 -7.21 -15.52 3.04
CA ASN A 17 -6.10 -15.99 2.21
C ASN A 17 -6.58 -16.80 0.98
N GLU A 18 -7.66 -17.57 1.08
CA GLU A 18 -8.25 -18.28 -0.06
C GLU A 18 -8.77 -17.29 -1.11
N ILE A 19 -9.44 -16.22 -0.69
CA ILE A 19 -9.92 -15.15 -1.59
C ILE A 19 -8.73 -14.37 -2.17
N ALA A 20 -7.74 -14.01 -1.35
CA ALA A 20 -6.54 -13.31 -1.81
C ALA A 20 -5.79 -14.09 -2.90
N GLN A 21 -5.73 -15.42 -2.78
CA GLN A 21 -5.15 -16.28 -3.81
C GLN A 21 -5.97 -16.26 -5.11
N SER A 22 -7.29 -16.24 -5.02
CA SER A 22 -8.17 -16.09 -6.19
C SER A 22 -7.98 -14.74 -6.87
N ASN A 23 -7.94 -13.64 -6.10
CA ASN A 23 -7.65 -12.29 -6.60
C ASN A 23 -6.29 -12.26 -7.31
N ARG A 24 -5.25 -12.83 -6.68
CA ARG A 24 -3.92 -12.90 -7.28
C ARG A 24 -3.91 -13.65 -8.61
N LYS A 25 -4.60 -14.80 -8.69
CA LYS A 25 -4.73 -15.56 -9.95
C LYS A 25 -5.45 -14.74 -11.02
N LEU A 26 -6.49 -14.00 -10.65
CA LEU A 26 -7.23 -13.13 -11.56
C LEU A 26 -6.34 -11.98 -12.10
N LEU A 27 -5.59 -11.31 -11.23
CA LEU A 27 -4.68 -10.23 -11.59
C LEU A 27 -3.54 -10.73 -12.50
N ILE A 28 -2.90 -11.85 -12.14
CA ILE A 28 -1.85 -12.48 -12.97
C ILE A 28 -2.39 -12.88 -14.34
N ARG A 29 -3.59 -13.48 -14.41
CA ARG A 29 -4.19 -13.90 -15.69
C ARG A 29 -4.41 -12.72 -16.64
N ASN A 30 -4.71 -11.54 -16.09
CA ASN A 30 -4.88 -10.31 -16.87
C ASN A 30 -3.60 -9.49 -16.99
N ARG A 31 -2.46 -9.97 -16.47
CA ARG A 31 -1.16 -9.28 -16.47
C ARG A 31 -1.20 -7.90 -15.79
N VAL A 32 -2.01 -7.77 -14.75
CA VAL A 32 -2.10 -6.53 -13.95
C VAL A 32 -1.03 -6.57 -12.87
N PHE A 33 -0.08 -5.63 -12.90
CA PHE A 33 0.82 -5.39 -11.79
C PHE A 33 0.06 -4.72 -10.65
N THR A 34 0.20 -5.20 -9.42
CA THR A 34 -0.61 -4.71 -8.27
C THR A 34 0.24 -4.42 -7.06
N MET A 35 0.08 -3.21 -6.51
CA MET A 35 0.74 -2.77 -5.28
C MET A 35 -0.27 -2.44 -4.20
N ASN A 36 -0.08 -3.02 -3.02
CA ASN A 36 -0.81 -2.65 -1.80
C ASN A 36 0.01 -1.58 -1.05
N ILE A 37 -0.51 -0.35 -1.05
CA ILE A 37 0.11 0.82 -0.43
C ILE A 37 -0.47 0.98 0.98
N MET A 38 0.30 0.55 1.97
CA MET A 38 -0.03 0.64 3.40
C MET A 38 0.75 1.79 4.05
N GLY A 39 0.33 2.20 5.25
CA GLY A 39 1.00 3.27 5.97
C GLY A 39 0.13 3.90 7.02
N ALA A 40 0.70 4.82 7.80
CA ALA A 40 -0.06 5.55 8.79
C ALA A 40 -1.06 6.53 8.16
N ILE A 41 -1.92 7.10 9.01
CA ILE A 41 -2.77 8.22 8.65
C ILE A 41 -1.86 9.40 8.28
N GLY A 42 -2.11 10.02 7.13
CA GLY A 42 -1.36 11.20 6.71
C GLY A 42 0.10 10.97 6.32
N SER A 43 0.57 9.72 6.19
CA SER A 43 1.97 9.43 5.81
C SER A 43 2.30 9.84 4.36
N GLY A 44 1.28 10.12 3.54
CA GLY A 44 1.42 10.59 2.16
C GLY A 44 1.19 9.54 1.08
N LYS A 45 0.50 8.42 1.42
CA LYS A 45 0.10 7.36 0.48
C LYS A 45 -0.54 7.91 -0.79
N THR A 46 -1.66 8.62 -0.66
CA THR A 46 -2.38 9.23 -1.78
C THR A 46 -1.48 10.10 -2.64
N THR A 47 -0.66 10.96 -2.01
CA THR A 47 0.26 11.86 -2.71
C THR A 47 1.29 11.10 -3.54
N LEU A 48 1.90 10.04 -2.99
CA LEU A 48 2.87 9.24 -3.73
C LEU A 48 2.23 8.42 -4.86
N ILE A 49 0.96 8.03 -4.71
CA ILE A 49 0.18 7.43 -5.80
C ILE A 49 -0.13 8.47 -6.89
N GLU A 50 -0.50 9.70 -6.53
CA GLU A 50 -0.71 10.80 -7.50
C GLU A 50 0.55 11.09 -8.31
N GLU A 51 1.73 11.19 -7.66
CA GLU A 51 3.00 11.38 -8.36
C GLU A 51 3.31 10.21 -9.31
N ALA A 52 2.99 8.97 -8.91
CA ALA A 52 3.13 7.80 -9.77
C ALA A 52 2.19 7.83 -10.97
N ILE A 53 0.92 8.21 -10.76
CA ILE A 53 -0.06 8.37 -11.86
C ILE A 53 0.43 9.41 -12.86
N ASN A 54 0.90 10.56 -12.39
CA ASN A 54 1.37 11.64 -13.28
C ASN A 54 2.61 11.25 -14.07
N ALA A 55 3.52 10.46 -13.49
CA ALA A 55 4.75 10.04 -14.15
C ALA A 55 4.55 8.87 -15.12
N LEU A 56 3.64 7.94 -14.79
CA LEU A 56 3.49 6.67 -15.50
C LEU A 56 2.26 6.62 -16.42
N GLY A 57 1.31 7.55 -16.28
CA GLY A 57 0.01 7.52 -16.96
C GLY A 57 0.09 7.61 -18.50
N ASP A 58 1.17 8.17 -19.05
CA ASP A 58 1.41 8.23 -20.49
C ASP A 58 1.87 6.87 -21.07
N HIS A 59 2.38 5.98 -20.22
CA HIS A 59 2.97 4.69 -20.61
C HIS A 59 2.14 3.49 -20.16
N TYR A 60 1.34 3.64 -19.10
CA TYR A 60 0.58 2.56 -18.48
C TYR A 60 -0.87 2.95 -18.24
N ARG A 61 -1.78 1.99 -18.39
CA ARG A 61 -3.19 2.14 -18.01
C ARG A 61 -3.32 1.89 -16.50
N ILE A 62 -3.55 2.94 -15.73
CA ILE A 62 -3.54 2.88 -14.27
C ILE A 62 -4.96 2.90 -13.72
N ALA A 63 -5.20 2.05 -12.71
CA ALA A 63 -6.40 2.10 -11.88
C ALA A 63 -6.05 2.13 -10.40
N VAL A 64 -6.98 2.61 -9.57
CA VAL A 64 -6.81 2.71 -8.12
C VAL A 64 -8.03 2.13 -7.39
N ILE A 65 -7.79 1.34 -6.35
CA ILE A 65 -8.77 1.05 -5.31
C ILE A 65 -8.39 1.90 -4.10
N ALA A 66 -9.25 2.86 -3.72
CA ALA A 66 -9.04 3.75 -2.59
C ALA A 66 -9.80 3.23 -1.37
N GLY A 67 -9.09 2.70 -0.38
CA GLY A 67 -9.67 2.13 0.83
C GLY A 67 -9.52 3.04 2.05
N ASP A 68 -10.63 3.57 2.55
CA ASP A 68 -10.68 4.28 3.83
C ASP A 68 -12.10 4.21 4.43
N VAL A 69 -12.28 4.75 5.63
CA VAL A 69 -13.59 4.96 6.26
C VAL A 69 -14.46 5.89 5.41
N VAL A 70 -13.84 6.90 4.78
CA VAL A 70 -14.47 7.83 3.83
C VAL A 70 -13.67 7.80 2.53
N ALA A 71 -13.86 6.75 1.75
CA ALA A 71 -13.05 6.47 0.57
C ALA A 71 -13.19 7.53 -0.54
N GLU A 72 -14.31 8.27 -0.57
CA GLU A 72 -14.58 9.29 -1.59
C GLU A 72 -13.56 10.45 -1.57
N MET A 73 -12.96 10.74 -0.41
CA MET A 73 -11.97 11.82 -0.26
C MET A 73 -10.74 11.56 -1.13
N ASP A 74 -10.16 10.37 -1.03
CA ASP A 74 -8.99 9.97 -1.81
C ASP A 74 -9.38 9.54 -3.22
N ALA A 75 -10.54 8.88 -3.39
CA ALA A 75 -11.01 8.49 -4.72
C ALA A 75 -11.16 9.70 -5.65
N SER A 76 -11.75 10.80 -5.15
CA SER A 76 -11.93 12.02 -5.95
C SER A 76 -10.62 12.65 -6.40
N ARG A 77 -9.53 12.45 -5.65
CA ARG A 77 -8.20 12.96 -6.01
C ARG A 77 -7.66 12.22 -7.22
N PHE A 78 -7.76 10.90 -7.23
CA PHE A 78 -7.34 10.07 -8.36
C PHE A 78 -8.22 10.29 -9.59
N GLU A 79 -9.53 10.41 -9.42
CA GLU A 79 -10.45 10.70 -10.54
C GLU A 79 -10.12 12.03 -11.23
N ARG A 80 -9.67 13.05 -10.49
CA ARG A 80 -9.20 14.32 -11.07
C ARG A 80 -7.96 14.19 -11.93
N LEU A 81 -7.19 13.11 -11.77
CA LEU A 81 -6.06 12.75 -12.64
C LEU A 81 -6.48 11.89 -13.85
N GLY A 82 -7.78 11.61 -14.00
CA GLY A 82 -8.31 10.87 -15.15
C GLY A 82 -8.14 9.35 -15.07
N VAL A 83 -7.71 8.81 -13.94
CA VAL A 83 -7.58 7.35 -13.76
C VAL A 83 -8.88 6.71 -13.28
N ARG A 84 -9.08 5.44 -13.62
CA ARG A 84 -10.23 4.68 -13.14
C ARG A 84 -10.06 4.38 -11.65
N THR A 85 -11.03 4.78 -10.83
CA THR A 85 -10.96 4.61 -9.38
C THR A 85 -12.20 3.91 -8.83
N VAL A 86 -11.98 3.03 -7.84
CA VAL A 86 -13.05 2.40 -7.06
C VAL A 86 -12.89 2.82 -5.59
N ALA A 87 -13.92 3.46 -5.04
CA ALA A 87 -13.98 3.81 -3.63
C ALA A 87 -14.40 2.58 -2.81
N ALA A 88 -13.49 2.06 -1.99
CA ALA A 88 -13.69 0.87 -1.15
C ALA A 88 -13.93 1.30 0.31
N ASN A 89 -15.16 1.71 0.62
CA ASN A 89 -15.54 2.11 1.97
C ASN A 89 -15.43 0.94 2.96
N THR A 90 -14.56 1.07 3.96
CA THR A 90 -14.33 0.02 4.97
C THR A 90 -15.31 0.06 6.13
N GLY A 91 -16.12 1.13 6.21
CA GLY A 91 -17.09 1.34 7.29
C GLY A 91 -16.41 1.54 8.64
N ARG A 92 -16.28 0.48 9.43
CA ARG A 92 -15.60 0.51 10.75
C ARG A 92 -14.32 -0.33 10.79
N GLU A 93 -13.99 -1.00 9.69
CA GLU A 93 -12.81 -1.85 9.63
C GLU A 93 -11.53 -1.02 9.49
N CYS A 94 -10.49 -1.44 10.22
CA CYS A 94 -9.18 -0.78 10.26
C CYS A 94 -8.22 -1.23 9.14
N HIS A 95 -8.70 -2.03 8.19
CA HIS A 95 -7.93 -2.62 7.09
C HIS A 95 -8.84 -2.92 5.90
N LEU A 96 -8.26 -3.04 4.71
CA LEU A 96 -8.90 -3.75 3.60
C LEU A 96 -8.74 -5.27 3.77
N ASP A 97 -9.75 -6.02 3.36
CA ASP A 97 -9.69 -7.48 3.22
C ASP A 97 -9.76 -7.90 1.74
N ALA A 98 -9.44 -9.17 1.46
CA ALA A 98 -9.45 -9.70 0.11
C ALA A 98 -10.84 -9.70 -0.53
N ARG A 99 -11.92 -9.75 0.26
CA ARG A 99 -13.28 -9.84 -0.25
C ARG A 99 -13.79 -8.49 -0.74
N LEU A 100 -13.43 -7.41 -0.06
CA LEU A 100 -13.70 -6.06 -0.52
C LEU A 100 -12.91 -5.74 -1.79
N VAL A 101 -11.66 -6.21 -1.87
CA VAL A 101 -10.86 -6.11 -3.10
C VAL A 101 -11.46 -6.95 -4.22
N GLU A 102 -11.90 -8.19 -3.97
CA GLU A 102 -12.58 -9.04 -4.96
C GLU A 102 -13.79 -8.33 -5.59
N ARG A 103 -14.63 -7.69 -4.76
CA ARG A 103 -15.77 -6.89 -5.23
C ARG A 103 -15.32 -5.70 -6.07
N SER A 104 -14.30 -4.98 -5.61
CA SER A 104 -13.75 -3.83 -6.32
C SER A 104 -13.16 -4.20 -7.68
N LEU A 105 -12.53 -5.38 -7.78
CA LEU A 105 -12.01 -5.91 -9.04
C LEU A 105 -13.13 -6.23 -10.05
N ALA A 106 -14.35 -6.53 -9.60
CA ALA A 106 -15.49 -6.76 -10.49
C ALA A 106 -15.98 -5.48 -11.20
N ASP A 107 -15.67 -4.30 -10.64
CA ASP A 107 -16.03 -2.98 -11.20
C ASP A 107 -14.94 -2.40 -12.13
N LEU A 108 -13.88 -3.18 -12.37
CA LEU A 108 -12.72 -2.83 -13.19
C LEU A 108 -12.62 -3.73 -14.43
N ASP A 109 -12.40 -3.13 -15.60
CA ASP A 109 -12.02 -3.86 -16.80
C ASP A 109 -10.53 -4.19 -16.77
N LEU A 110 -10.18 -5.31 -16.12
CA LEU A 110 -8.78 -5.73 -15.93
C LEU A 110 -8.00 -5.98 -17.22
N LYS A 111 -8.67 -6.14 -18.37
CA LYS A 111 -7.98 -6.26 -19.68
C LYS A 111 -7.38 -4.91 -20.13
N ASN A 112 -7.91 -3.82 -19.58
CA ASN A 112 -7.55 -2.46 -19.88
C ASN A 112 -6.79 -1.75 -18.77
N ILE A 113 -6.13 -2.52 -17.90
CA ILE A 113 -5.33 -2.03 -16.78
C ILE A 113 -3.97 -2.74 -16.82
N ASP A 114 -2.90 -1.97 -16.66
CA ASP A 114 -1.53 -2.48 -16.54
C ASP A 114 -1.06 -2.41 -15.08
N ILE A 115 -1.43 -1.33 -14.37
CA ILE A 115 -1.05 -1.09 -12.97
C ILE A 115 -2.31 -0.85 -12.13
N LEU A 116 -2.41 -1.57 -11.02
CA LEU A 116 -3.43 -1.37 -10.00
C LEU A 116 -2.76 -0.97 -8.67
N PHE A 117 -3.00 0.26 -8.24
CA PHE A 117 -2.70 0.68 -6.88
C PHE A 117 -3.87 0.36 -5.95
N ILE A 118 -3.59 -0.22 -4.80
CA ILE A 118 -4.56 -0.39 -3.72
C ILE A 118 -4.08 0.48 -2.57
N GLU A 119 -4.70 1.64 -2.36
CA GLU A 119 -4.47 2.45 -1.16
C GLU A 119 -5.22 1.81 0.00
N ASN A 120 -4.47 1.29 0.98
CA ASN A 120 -5.04 0.70 2.18
C ASN A 120 -5.40 1.77 3.22
N VAL A 121 -6.16 1.38 4.23
CA VAL A 121 -6.53 2.24 5.36
C VAL A 121 -5.26 2.74 6.06
N GLY A 122 -5.29 3.96 6.57
CA GLY A 122 -4.23 4.52 7.41
C GLY A 122 -4.06 3.75 8.73
N ASN A 123 -3.27 2.68 8.73
CA ASN A 123 -3.05 1.82 9.89
C ASN A 123 -1.74 1.01 9.75
N LEU A 124 -0.93 0.95 10.81
CA LEU A 124 0.35 0.22 10.82
C LEU A 124 0.27 -1.17 11.49
N ILE A 125 -0.92 -1.60 11.91
CA ILE A 125 -1.17 -2.82 12.70
C ILE A 125 -2.06 -3.77 11.92
N CYS A 126 -3.33 -3.39 11.68
CA CYS A 126 -4.33 -4.29 11.11
C CYS A 126 -3.97 -4.84 9.71
N PRO A 127 -3.44 -4.03 8.75
CA PRO A 127 -3.18 -4.50 7.39
C PRO A 127 -2.15 -5.64 7.27
N VAL A 128 -1.32 -5.85 8.30
CA VAL A 128 -0.24 -6.84 8.30
C VAL A 128 -0.74 -8.24 7.96
N ASP A 129 -1.84 -8.66 8.59
CA ASP A 129 -2.35 -10.03 8.53
C ASP A 129 -3.24 -10.31 7.30
N TYR A 130 -3.66 -9.26 6.58
CA TYR A 130 -4.64 -9.37 5.51
C TYR A 130 -3.98 -9.23 4.14
N LYS A 131 -3.83 -10.37 3.46
CA LYS A 131 -3.48 -10.42 2.03
C LYS A 131 -4.67 -10.01 1.19
N LEU A 132 -4.44 -9.25 0.13
CA LEU A 132 -5.47 -8.74 -0.78
C LEU A 132 -5.41 -9.42 -2.16
N GLY A 133 -4.26 -10.02 -2.49
CA GLY A 133 -3.96 -10.57 -3.81
C GLY A 133 -2.91 -9.77 -4.58
N GLU A 134 -2.36 -8.74 -3.95
CA GLU A 134 -1.29 -7.88 -4.44
C GLU A 134 -0.02 -8.67 -4.81
N ARG A 135 0.77 -8.09 -5.72
CA ARG A 135 2.11 -8.60 -6.04
C ARG A 135 3.16 -8.07 -5.07
N VAL A 136 3.08 -6.78 -4.74
CA VAL A 136 4.04 -6.06 -3.91
C VAL A 136 3.31 -5.33 -2.77
N ARG A 137 3.90 -5.37 -1.58
CA ARG A 137 3.48 -4.60 -0.39
C ARG A 137 4.43 -3.44 -0.15
N VAL A 138 3.90 -2.22 -0.11
CA VAL A 138 4.67 -1.01 0.22
C VAL A 138 4.17 -0.47 1.55
N VAL A 139 5.09 -0.15 2.47
CA VAL A 139 4.77 0.58 3.70
C VAL A 139 5.33 1.98 3.66
N ILE A 140 4.48 2.97 3.94
CA ILE A 140 4.81 4.39 3.95
C ILE A 140 4.58 4.94 5.36
N VAL A 141 5.66 5.41 5.97
CA VAL A 141 5.66 6.24 7.19
C VAL A 141 6.25 7.59 6.87
N SER A 142 6.02 8.59 7.71
CA SER A 142 6.55 9.93 7.56
C SER A 142 7.30 10.37 8.81
N VAL A 143 8.26 11.29 8.64
CA VAL A 143 9.02 11.84 9.77
C VAL A 143 8.12 12.53 10.81
N SER A 144 6.96 13.06 10.39
CA SER A 144 5.97 13.68 11.28
C SER A 144 5.31 12.73 12.28
N GLU A 145 5.49 11.42 12.11
CA GLU A 145 5.00 10.40 13.06
C GLU A 145 5.98 10.17 14.22
N GLY A 146 7.20 10.72 14.15
CA GLY A 146 8.29 10.48 15.07
C GLY A 146 9.20 9.34 14.61
N ASP A 147 10.51 9.48 14.85
CA ASP A 147 11.54 8.56 14.35
C ASP A 147 11.60 7.20 15.08
N ASP A 148 10.76 7.00 16.10
CA ASP A 148 10.58 5.73 16.81
C ASP A 148 9.41 4.89 16.26
N THR A 149 8.62 5.44 15.33
CA THR A 149 7.47 4.79 14.71
C THR A 149 7.83 3.44 14.09
N VAL A 150 9.03 3.34 13.51
CA VAL A 150 9.51 2.11 12.87
C VAL A 150 9.59 0.95 13.87
N MET A 151 10.31 1.16 14.98
CA MET A 151 10.54 0.12 15.99
C MET A 151 9.28 -0.21 16.80
N LYS A 152 8.32 0.72 16.87
CA LYS A 152 6.99 0.48 17.47
C LYS A 152 6.10 -0.42 16.60
N HIS A 153 6.34 -0.53 15.30
CA HIS A 153 5.49 -1.29 14.38
C HIS A 153 6.27 -2.30 13.54
N PRO A 154 7.04 -3.22 14.13
CA PRO A 154 8.02 -4.01 13.39
C PRO A 154 7.41 -4.96 12.35
N MET A 155 6.17 -5.41 12.58
CA MET A 155 5.54 -6.44 11.75
C MET A 155 5.18 -5.93 10.35
N ILE A 156 4.74 -4.67 10.21
CA ILE A 156 4.40 -4.13 8.90
C ILE A 156 5.63 -4.02 7.99
N PHE A 157 6.77 -3.58 8.52
CA PHE A 157 8.03 -3.54 7.79
C PHE A 157 8.52 -4.94 7.40
N LYS A 158 8.42 -5.93 8.30
CA LYS A 158 8.79 -7.32 7.99
C LYS A 158 7.93 -7.93 6.88
N SER A 159 6.65 -7.57 6.86
CA SER A 159 5.67 -8.06 5.88
C SER A 159 5.65 -7.29 4.55
N SER A 160 6.40 -6.20 4.43
CA SER A 160 6.44 -5.35 3.23
C SER A 160 7.65 -5.64 2.36
N ASP A 161 7.49 -5.45 1.05
CA ASP A 161 8.54 -5.66 0.05
C ASP A 161 9.36 -4.39 -0.19
N LEU A 162 8.77 -3.22 0.05
CA LEU A 162 9.40 -1.90 -0.03
C LEU A 162 8.95 -1.03 1.16
N ALA A 163 9.87 -0.24 1.72
CA ALA A 163 9.54 0.75 2.73
C ALA A 163 9.92 2.17 2.28
N ILE A 164 9.09 3.13 2.66
CA ILE A 164 9.26 4.55 2.35
C ILE A 164 9.18 5.34 3.65
N VAL A 165 10.20 6.17 3.91
CA VAL A 165 10.16 7.25 4.90
C VAL A 165 9.93 8.55 4.14
N ASN A 166 8.76 9.13 4.30
CA ASN A 166 8.28 10.28 3.54
C ASN A 166 8.37 11.59 4.35
N LYS A 167 8.20 12.72 3.64
CA LYS A 167 8.26 14.08 4.16
C LYS A 167 9.60 14.41 4.81
N VAL A 168 10.70 13.87 4.27
CA VAL A 168 12.03 14.10 4.87
C VAL A 168 12.46 15.57 4.85
N ASP A 169 11.81 16.40 4.04
CA ASP A 169 11.99 17.85 4.00
C ASP A 169 11.57 18.59 5.28
N ILE A 170 10.72 18.00 6.12
CA ILE A 170 10.28 18.61 7.39
C ILE A 170 10.91 17.96 8.62
N SER A 171 11.92 17.10 8.46
CA SER A 171 12.49 16.31 9.56
C SER A 171 13.04 17.16 10.70
N GLU A 172 13.72 18.27 10.39
CA GLU A 172 14.23 19.22 11.39
C GLU A 172 13.10 19.91 12.17
N ALA A 173 11.98 20.19 11.52
CA ALA A 173 10.85 20.88 12.14
C ALA A 173 10.10 20.01 13.16
N VAL A 174 10.24 18.69 13.07
CA VAL A 174 9.57 17.71 13.94
C VAL A 174 10.54 16.93 14.82
N ASP A 175 11.82 17.30 14.84
CA ASP A 175 12.88 16.65 15.62
C ASP A 175 12.94 15.12 15.40
N ALA A 176 12.97 14.72 14.12
CA ALA A 176 13.04 13.31 13.73
C ALA A 176 14.23 13.07 12.79
N ASP A 177 14.93 11.94 12.95
CA ASP A 177 16.05 11.55 12.09
C ASP A 177 15.63 10.50 11.01
N PRO A 178 15.53 10.88 9.72
CA PRO A 178 15.21 9.94 8.64
C PRO A 178 16.27 8.84 8.44
N ALA A 179 17.54 9.13 8.73
CA ALA A 179 18.63 8.16 8.62
C ALA A 179 18.51 7.10 9.72
N LYS A 180 18.17 7.50 10.94
CA LYS A 180 17.80 6.57 12.02
C LYS A 180 16.61 5.70 11.62
N MET A 181 15.52 6.28 11.12
CA MET A 181 14.35 5.51 10.67
C MET A 181 14.73 4.47 9.61
N LYS A 182 15.55 4.85 8.62
CA LYS A 182 16.07 3.93 7.60
C LYS A 182 16.91 2.80 8.22
N ALA A 183 17.77 3.12 9.19
CA ALA A 183 18.59 2.14 9.89
C ALA A 183 17.73 1.15 10.68
N ASP A 184 16.69 1.62 11.37
CA ASP A 184 15.75 0.79 12.10
C ASP A 184 15.00 -0.17 11.16
N ILE A 185 14.55 0.31 10.00
CA ILE A 185 13.90 -0.53 8.98
C ILE A 185 14.86 -1.64 8.52
N LYS A 186 16.12 -1.28 8.25
CA LYS A 186 17.17 -2.24 7.85
C LYS A 186 17.52 -3.23 8.97
N GLN A 187 17.43 -2.82 10.23
CA GLN A 187 17.60 -3.73 11.36
C GLN A 187 16.46 -4.76 11.42
N LEU A 188 15.22 -4.34 11.15
CA LEU A 188 14.05 -5.23 11.16
C LEU A 188 14.02 -6.19 9.97
N LYS A 189 14.44 -5.73 8.78
CA LYS A 189 14.50 -6.52 7.54
C LYS A 189 15.67 -6.03 6.67
N PRO A 190 16.87 -6.64 6.76
CA PRO A 190 18.07 -6.14 6.05
C PRO A 190 17.93 -6.05 4.52
N SER A 191 17.18 -6.97 3.91
CA SER A 191 16.98 -7.03 2.47
C SER A 191 15.96 -6.03 1.92
N ILE A 192 15.12 -5.41 2.74
CA ILE A 192 14.07 -4.52 2.25
C ILE A 192 14.68 -3.25 1.62
N PRO A 193 14.33 -2.87 0.40
CA PRO A 193 14.66 -1.55 -0.12
C PRO A 193 14.00 -0.47 0.73
N VAL A 194 14.71 0.66 0.92
CA VAL A 194 14.21 1.78 1.71
C VAL A 194 14.44 3.08 0.96
N LEU A 195 13.35 3.80 0.69
CA LEU A 195 13.37 5.12 0.07
C LEU A 195 13.18 6.20 1.12
N LEU A 196 13.97 7.27 1.01
CA LEU A 196 13.73 8.54 1.68
C LEU A 196 13.08 9.46 0.65
N THR A 197 11.89 9.95 0.93
CA THR A 197 11.09 10.70 -0.05
C THR A 197 10.56 12.02 0.49
N SER A 198 10.43 12.96 -0.42
CA SER A 198 9.69 14.21 -0.22
C SER A 198 9.03 14.59 -1.55
N LYS A 199 7.78 15.04 -1.50
CA LYS A 199 7.10 15.63 -2.68
C LYS A 199 7.88 16.82 -3.25
N ASN A 200 8.62 17.53 -2.39
CA ASN A 200 9.40 18.70 -2.76
C ASN A 200 10.80 18.36 -3.31
N ASP A 201 11.19 17.08 -3.30
CA ASP A 201 12.45 16.59 -3.87
C ASP A 201 12.16 15.67 -5.06
N ARG A 202 12.33 16.24 -6.27
CA ARG A 202 12.07 15.53 -7.53
C ARG A 202 12.92 14.26 -7.67
N ILE A 203 14.18 14.27 -7.21
CA ILE A 203 15.07 13.10 -7.30
C ILE A 203 14.51 11.95 -6.48
N SER A 204 13.93 12.26 -5.32
CA SER A 204 13.32 11.24 -4.47
C SER A 204 12.03 10.64 -5.08
N ILE A 205 11.26 11.47 -5.80
CA ILE A 205 10.07 11.01 -6.53
C ILE A 205 10.47 10.17 -7.74
N ASP A 206 11.46 10.59 -8.52
CA ASP A 206 11.96 9.81 -9.66
C ASP A 206 12.44 8.42 -9.21
N ARG A 207 13.14 8.32 -8.07
CA ARG A 207 13.50 7.02 -7.46
C ARG A 207 12.29 6.17 -7.08
N TRP A 208 11.21 6.77 -6.60
CA TRP A 208 9.97 6.05 -6.33
C TRP A 208 9.39 5.46 -7.64
N ILE A 209 9.39 6.23 -8.72
CA ILE A 209 8.93 5.77 -10.04
C ILE A 209 9.82 4.63 -10.57
N GLU A 210 11.14 4.79 -10.51
CA GLU A 210 12.11 3.74 -10.93
C GLU A 210 11.87 2.42 -10.18
N TYR A 211 11.55 2.47 -8.89
CA TYR A 211 11.22 1.27 -8.12
C TYR A 211 9.93 0.61 -8.62
N ILE A 212 8.89 1.38 -8.95
CA ILE A 212 7.65 0.84 -9.52
C ILE A 212 7.95 0.13 -10.83
N GLU A 213 8.67 0.79 -11.75
CA GLU A 213 9.03 0.23 -13.06
C GLU A 213 9.83 -1.07 -12.91
N SER A 214 10.82 -1.10 -12.00
CA SER A 214 11.60 -2.32 -11.75
C SER A 214 10.75 -3.53 -11.36
N TYR A 215 9.67 -3.33 -10.58
CA TYR A 215 8.77 -4.42 -10.21
C TYR A 215 7.78 -4.82 -11.32
N ILE A 216 7.54 -3.95 -12.30
CA ILE A 216 6.72 -4.26 -13.48
C ILE A 216 7.50 -5.15 -14.44
N GLU A 217 8.82 -4.94 -14.56
CA GLU A 217 9.71 -5.71 -15.44
C GLU A 217 10.06 -7.11 -14.90
N GLU A 218 9.92 -7.36 -13.58
CA GLU A 218 10.11 -8.66 -12.91
C GLU A 218 8.92 -9.64 -13.04
#